data_AF-A2RKY7-F1
#
_entry.id   AF-A2RKY7-F1
#
_cell.length_a   1.000
_cell.length_b   1.000
_cell.length_c   1.000
_cell.angle_alpha   90.00
_cell.angle_beta   90.00
_cell.angle_gamma   90.00
#
_symmetry.space_group_name_H-M   'P 1'
#
loop_
_entity.id
_entity.type
_entity.pdbx_description
1 polymer ?
#
loop_
_entity_poly.entity_id
_entity_poly.type
_entity_poly.pdbx_seq_one_letter_code
_entity_poly.pdbx_strand_id
1 'polypeptide(L)'
;MDIFSTNDDNTKLSNGDKITLKLSENYIDQESAKDKVLKGENTKTVEVSGLKDTAQISNLNDLLDQTDSVARDDNKSNSWSTYTVTRQDSYFVGKSITNSWFGDSSDSAGQFSVLTIYKIDEKSDNKAEPSKYKVYGYSGLTLKNDKVDISSLSSDNKYSDYQSFNSIQEVLDSLKTDYPSISKIN
;
A
#
# COMPACT_ATOMS: atom_id res chain seq x y z
N MET A 1 -11.49 -27.84 15.62
CA MET A 1 -10.98 -28.82 14.65
C MET A 1 -11.33 -28.29 13.28
N ASP A 2 -10.35 -28.15 12.41
CA ASP A 2 -10.57 -27.52 11.10
C ASP A 2 -11.23 -28.49 10.13
N ILE A 3 -12.26 -27.99 9.43
CA ILE A 3 -13.07 -28.77 8.48
C ILE A 3 -12.35 -28.90 7.14
N PHE A 4 -11.60 -27.85 6.77
CA PHE A 4 -10.83 -27.78 5.53
C PHE A 4 -9.37 -27.53 5.84
N SER A 5 -8.48 -28.11 5.03
CA SER A 5 -7.05 -27.81 5.00
C SER A 5 -6.67 -27.36 3.59
N THR A 6 -5.50 -26.75 3.46
CA THR A 6 -4.88 -26.50 2.16
C THR A 6 -3.45 -27.03 2.18
N ASN A 7 -3.00 -27.53 1.03
CA ASN A 7 -1.62 -27.94 0.80
C ASN A 7 -0.86 -26.87 -0.01
N ASP A 8 -1.48 -25.73 -0.30
CA ASP A 8 -0.80 -24.59 -0.90
C ASP A 8 0.16 -23.99 0.14
N ASP A 9 1.46 -24.22 -0.05
CA ASP A 9 2.53 -23.67 0.80
C ASP A 9 2.70 -22.15 0.64
N ASN A 10 1.96 -21.53 -0.28
CA ASN A 10 2.04 -20.11 -0.53
C ASN A 10 1.34 -19.31 0.57
N THR A 11 2.13 -18.87 1.55
CA THR A 11 1.67 -17.99 2.64
C THR A 11 1.39 -16.55 2.20
N LYS A 12 1.66 -16.20 0.93
CA LYS A 12 1.48 -14.86 0.37
C LYS A 12 0.45 -14.89 -0.76
N LEU A 13 -0.82 -14.85 -0.38
CA LEU A 13 -1.96 -14.84 -1.30
C LEU A 13 -2.28 -13.41 -1.76
N SER A 14 -2.69 -13.28 -3.03
CA SER A 14 -3.22 -12.06 -3.65
C SER A 14 -4.63 -12.31 -4.21
N ASN A 15 -5.40 -11.24 -4.43
CA ASN A 15 -6.70 -11.38 -5.12
C ASN A 15 -6.48 -11.97 -6.53
N GLY A 16 -7.26 -12.99 -6.88
CA GLY A 16 -7.13 -13.74 -8.14
C GLY A 16 -6.29 -15.01 -8.04
N ASP A 17 -5.54 -15.21 -6.94
CA ASP A 17 -4.86 -16.49 -6.70
C ASP A 17 -5.87 -17.61 -6.53
N LYS A 18 -5.51 -18.82 -6.97
CA LYS A 18 -6.34 -20.01 -6.81
C LYS A 18 -5.74 -20.89 -5.73
N ILE A 19 -6.51 -21.16 -4.69
CA ILE A 19 -6.13 -22.09 -3.62
C ILE A 19 -7.00 -23.34 -3.70
N THR A 20 -6.40 -24.48 -3.42
CA THR A 20 -7.15 -25.74 -3.33
C THR A 20 -7.43 -26.07 -1.87
N LEU A 21 -8.72 -26.13 -1.52
CA LEU A 21 -9.19 -26.58 -0.22
C LEU A 21 -9.45 -28.09 -0.29
N LYS A 22 -8.91 -28.84 0.67
CA LYS A 22 -9.17 -30.26 0.87
C LYS A 22 -10.00 -30.44 2.13
N LEU A 23 -11.01 -31.29 2.08
CA LEU A 23 -11.78 -31.70 3.24
C LEU A 23 -10.90 -32.54 4.16
N SER A 24 -10.89 -32.20 5.45
CA SER A 24 -10.08 -32.88 6.46
C SER A 24 -10.48 -34.35 6.63
N GLU A 25 -9.51 -35.26 6.60
CA GLU A 25 -9.75 -36.71 6.80
C GLU A 25 -10.37 -37.00 8.16
N ASN A 26 -9.92 -36.28 9.21
CA ASN A 26 -10.51 -36.38 10.54
C ASN A 26 -12.00 -35.98 10.55
N TYR A 27 -12.39 -34.97 9.77
CA TYR A 27 -13.80 -34.58 9.65
C TYR A 27 -14.63 -35.66 8.93
N ILE A 28 -14.07 -36.27 7.88
CA ILE A 28 -14.71 -37.39 7.17
C ILE A 28 -14.95 -38.56 8.13
N ASP A 29 -13.93 -38.95 8.91
CA ASP A 29 -14.02 -40.05 9.88
C ASP A 29 -15.06 -39.78 10.97
N GLN A 30 -15.15 -38.53 11.44
CA GLN A 30 -16.15 -38.12 12.44
C GLN A 30 -17.58 -38.18 11.93
N GLU A 31 -17.86 -37.77 10.70
CA GLU A 31 -19.21 -37.87 10.14
C GLU A 31 -19.56 -39.33 9.82
N SER A 32 -18.58 -40.13 9.38
CA SER A 32 -18.75 -41.59 9.19
C SER A 32 -19.11 -42.29 10.51
N ALA A 33 -18.45 -41.94 11.61
CA ALA A 33 -18.77 -42.46 12.95
C ALA A 33 -20.17 -42.05 13.47
N LYS A 34 -20.83 -41.10 12.81
CA LYS A 34 -22.23 -40.69 13.06
C LYS A 34 -23.20 -41.27 12.03
N ASP A 35 -22.80 -42.32 11.31
CA ASP A 35 -23.57 -42.97 10.24
C ASP A 35 -23.94 -42.03 9.08
N LYS A 36 -23.17 -40.95 8.86
CA LYS A 36 -23.36 -40.04 7.73
C LYS A 36 -22.34 -40.30 6.64
N VAL A 37 -22.83 -40.46 5.41
CA VAL A 37 -21.98 -40.63 4.22
C VAL A 37 -21.95 -39.32 3.44
N LEU A 38 -20.78 -38.69 3.38
CA LEU A 38 -20.53 -37.52 2.55
C LEU A 38 -20.42 -37.95 1.07
N LYS A 39 -21.00 -37.16 0.16
CA LYS A 39 -20.96 -37.41 -1.29
C LYS A 39 -20.28 -36.25 -2.01
N GLY A 40 -19.52 -36.56 -3.05
CA GLY A 40 -18.83 -35.58 -3.90
C GLY A 40 -17.32 -35.65 -3.76
N GLU A 41 -16.63 -34.70 -4.41
CA GLU A 41 -15.18 -34.55 -4.31
C GLU A 41 -14.78 -34.01 -2.94
N ASN A 42 -13.63 -34.46 -2.44
CA ASN A 42 -13.05 -33.96 -1.20
C ASN A 42 -12.16 -32.73 -1.42
N THR A 43 -12.14 -32.16 -2.62
CA THR A 43 -11.37 -30.96 -2.94
C THR A 43 -12.23 -29.92 -3.64
N LYS A 44 -11.88 -28.65 -3.48
CA LYS A 44 -12.47 -27.54 -4.21
C LYS A 44 -11.44 -26.44 -4.40
N THR A 45 -11.25 -26.02 -5.66
CA THR A 45 -10.48 -24.81 -5.96
C THR A 45 -11.36 -23.59 -5.74
N VAL A 46 -10.86 -22.63 -4.98
CA VAL A 46 -11.51 -21.33 -4.78
C VAL A 46 -10.55 -20.22 -5.21
N GLU A 47 -11.12 -19.16 -5.76
CA GLU A 47 -10.36 -17.96 -6.09
C GLU A 47 -10.34 -17.04 -4.87
N VAL A 48 -9.15 -16.61 -4.49
CA VAL A 48 -8.93 -15.66 -3.42
C VAL A 48 -9.50 -14.31 -3.85
N SER A 49 -10.42 -13.78 -3.05
CA SER A 49 -11.04 -12.49 -3.29
C SER A 49 -11.31 -11.79 -1.96
N GLY A 50 -11.41 -10.46 -2.00
CA GLY A 50 -11.68 -9.64 -0.83
C GLY A 50 -10.47 -9.41 0.08
N LEU A 51 -9.26 -9.79 -0.34
CA LEU A 51 -8.05 -9.29 0.30
C LEU A 51 -7.97 -7.78 0.05
N LYS A 52 -7.58 -7.01 1.06
CA LYS A 52 -7.40 -5.56 0.89
C LYS A 52 -6.10 -5.34 0.13
N ASP A 53 -6.18 -4.68 -1.02
CA ASP A 53 -5.01 -4.42 -1.89
C ASP A 53 -4.03 -3.42 -1.25
N THR A 54 -4.47 -2.67 -0.24
CA THR A 54 -3.68 -1.67 0.49
C THR A 54 -3.97 -1.76 1.99
N ALA A 55 -3.00 -1.31 2.81
CA ALA A 55 -3.27 -1.16 4.23
C ALA A 55 -4.37 -0.14 4.49
N GLN A 56 -5.15 -0.46 5.52
CA GLN A 56 -6.07 0.49 6.11
C GLN A 56 -5.30 1.37 7.08
N ILE A 57 -4.85 2.52 6.61
CA ILE A 57 -4.19 3.52 7.43
C ILE A 57 -5.28 4.46 7.94
N SER A 58 -5.70 4.28 9.18
CA SER A 58 -6.83 5.05 9.74
C SER A 58 -6.56 6.55 9.82
N ASN A 59 -5.30 6.96 9.92
CA ASN A 59 -4.85 8.36 9.86
C ASN A 59 -4.15 8.71 8.55
N LEU A 60 -4.57 8.12 7.42
CA LEU A 60 -4.02 8.40 6.10
C LEU A 60 -4.06 9.90 5.76
N ASN A 61 -5.19 10.57 6.03
CA ASN A 61 -5.33 11.99 5.70
C ASN A 61 -4.30 12.85 6.44
N ASP A 62 -4.06 12.58 7.73
CA ASP A 62 -3.06 13.29 8.51
C ASP A 62 -1.64 13.09 7.92
N LEU A 63 -1.32 11.87 7.47
CA LEU A 63 -0.05 11.56 6.82
C LEU A 63 0.09 12.29 5.48
N LEU A 64 -0.98 12.33 4.69
CA LEU A 64 -1.00 13.04 3.42
C LEU A 64 -0.87 14.55 3.64
N ASP A 65 -1.53 15.12 4.66
CA ASP A 65 -1.45 16.53 5.01
C ASP A 65 -0.06 16.94 5.48
N GLN A 66 0.62 16.07 6.23
CA GLN A 66 2.03 16.24 6.58
C GLN A 66 2.92 16.24 5.32
N THR A 67 2.68 15.33 4.38
CA THR A 67 3.40 15.26 3.09
C THR A 67 3.18 16.54 2.27
N ASP A 68 1.96 17.04 2.28
CA ASP A 68 1.51 18.27 1.65
C ASP A 68 2.26 19.49 2.18
N SER A 69 2.46 19.57 3.51
CA SER A 69 3.24 20.62 4.14
C SER A 69 4.68 20.59 3.64
N VAL A 70 5.31 19.41 3.63
CA VAL A 70 6.70 19.25 3.15
C VAL A 70 6.83 19.67 1.69
N ALA A 71 5.92 19.21 0.82
CA ALA A 71 5.94 19.57 -0.60
C ALA A 71 5.79 21.09 -0.80
N ARG A 72 4.98 21.77 0.01
CA ARG A 72 4.82 23.23 -0.04
C ARG A 72 6.04 23.97 0.51
N ASP A 73 6.64 23.47 1.59
CA ASP A 73 7.81 24.09 2.20
C ASP A 73 9.05 24.02 1.28
N ASP A 74 9.25 22.89 0.61
CA ASP A 74 10.35 22.69 -0.33
C ASP A 74 10.18 23.48 -1.65
N ASN A 75 8.94 23.88 -1.98
CA ASN A 75 8.62 24.70 -3.16
C ASN A 75 7.95 26.01 -2.76
N LYS A 76 8.46 26.66 -1.72
CA LYS A 76 7.93 27.94 -1.23
C LYS A 76 8.24 29.09 -2.19
N SER A 77 7.25 29.97 -2.35
CA SER A 77 7.41 31.22 -3.09
C SER A 77 8.46 32.13 -2.44
N ASN A 78 9.14 32.92 -3.26
CA ASN A 78 10.11 33.91 -2.83
C ASN A 78 9.89 35.22 -3.61
N SER A 79 10.79 36.20 -3.45
CA SER A 79 10.65 37.51 -4.09
C SER A 79 10.67 37.50 -5.62
N TRP A 80 11.14 36.42 -6.26
CA TRP A 80 11.36 36.29 -7.70
C TRP A 80 10.45 35.28 -8.39
N SER A 81 10.00 34.27 -7.64
CA SER A 81 9.16 33.18 -8.17
C SER A 81 7.99 32.90 -7.23
N THR A 82 6.81 32.79 -7.82
CA THR A 82 5.61 32.26 -7.17
C THR A 82 5.42 30.80 -7.58
N TYR A 83 5.23 29.92 -6.60
CA TYR A 83 4.96 28.51 -6.80
C TYR A 83 3.55 28.14 -6.34
N THR A 84 2.86 27.34 -7.14
CA THR A 84 1.64 26.66 -6.76
C THR A 84 1.89 25.16 -6.74
N VAL A 85 1.64 24.52 -5.59
CA VAL A 85 1.84 23.09 -5.38
C VAL A 85 0.48 22.42 -5.26
N THR A 86 0.16 21.53 -6.21
CA THR A 86 -1.15 20.86 -6.27
C THR A 86 -0.97 19.35 -6.18
N ARG A 87 -1.52 18.74 -5.12
CA ARG A 87 -1.59 17.27 -4.98
C ARG A 87 -2.32 16.68 -6.17
N GLN A 88 -1.74 15.63 -6.77
CA GLN A 88 -2.37 14.87 -7.85
C GLN A 88 -2.92 13.56 -7.25
N ASP A 89 -2.13 12.49 -7.37
CA ASP A 89 -2.50 11.15 -6.93
C ASP A 89 -1.52 10.65 -5.87
N SER A 90 -2.04 9.84 -4.95
CA SER A 90 -1.23 9.16 -3.91
C SER A 90 -1.21 7.66 -4.16
N TYR A 91 -0.12 7.03 -3.74
CA TYR A 91 0.22 5.67 -4.06
C TYR A 91 0.80 4.97 -2.85
N PHE A 92 0.46 3.70 -2.75
CA PHE A 92 0.99 2.77 -1.80
C PHE A 92 2.09 1.94 -2.46
N VAL A 93 3.23 1.84 -1.76
CA VAL A 93 4.40 1.07 -2.19
C VAL A 93 4.87 0.20 -1.02
N GLY A 94 4.86 -1.12 -1.20
CA GLY A 94 5.35 -2.05 -0.18
C GLY A 94 4.83 -3.46 -0.39
N LYS A 95 5.57 -4.44 0.13
CA LYS A 95 5.15 -5.85 0.16
C LYS A 95 4.73 -6.18 1.59
N SER A 96 3.49 -6.63 1.77
CA SER A 96 2.92 -7.15 3.02
C SER A 96 2.80 -6.13 4.14
N ILE A 97 1.65 -5.46 4.22
CA ILE A 97 1.16 -5.00 5.52
C ILE A 97 0.34 -6.15 6.08
N THR A 98 0.99 -7.01 6.83
CA THR A 98 0.30 -7.96 7.69
C THR A 98 -0.35 -7.16 8.80
N ASN A 99 -1.65 -6.89 8.68
CA ASN A 99 -2.47 -6.71 9.85
C ASN A 99 -2.76 -8.12 10.35
N SER A 100 -1.88 -8.70 11.18
CA SER A 100 -2.21 -9.98 11.79
C SER A 100 -3.44 -9.75 12.67
N TRP A 101 -4.58 -10.26 12.18
CA TRP A 101 -5.85 -10.31 12.92
C TRP A 101 -5.74 -11.17 14.20
N PHE A 102 -4.59 -11.83 14.41
CA PHE A 102 -4.23 -12.49 15.66
C PHE A 102 -3.27 -11.58 16.40
N GLY A 103 -3.75 -11.01 17.51
CA GLY A 103 -3.01 -10.12 18.40
C GLY A 103 -1.83 -10.80 19.07
N ASP A 104 -0.78 -11.06 18.30
CA ASP A 104 0.53 -11.44 18.81
C ASP A 104 1.36 -10.17 18.97
N SER A 105 1.82 -9.93 20.19
CA SER A 105 2.55 -8.73 20.61
C SER A 105 3.93 -8.55 19.95
N SER A 106 4.30 -9.44 19.03
CA SER A 106 5.56 -9.46 18.29
C SER A 106 5.40 -9.13 16.80
N ASP A 107 4.21 -8.68 16.36
CA ASP A 107 3.94 -8.40 14.94
C ASP A 107 4.90 -7.30 14.44
N SER A 108 5.91 -7.69 13.67
CA SER A 108 6.75 -6.75 12.95
C SER A 108 5.90 -6.15 11.86
N ALA A 109 5.25 -5.02 12.16
CA ALA A 109 4.49 -4.26 11.18
C ALA A 109 5.33 -4.13 9.90
N GLY A 110 4.80 -4.64 8.78
CA GLY A 110 5.51 -4.59 7.51
C GLY A 110 5.85 -3.15 7.15
N GLN A 111 7.09 -2.95 6.67
CA GLN A 111 7.52 -1.63 6.22
C GLN A 111 6.89 -1.30 4.87
N PHE A 112 6.34 -0.10 4.76
CA PHE A 112 5.75 0.40 3.52
C PHE A 112 6.09 1.86 3.27
N SER A 113 5.68 2.37 2.13
CA SER A 113 5.80 3.76 1.74
C SER A 113 4.48 4.28 1.21
N VAL A 114 4.21 5.55 1.49
CA VAL A 114 3.12 6.32 0.87
C VAL A 114 3.77 7.45 0.09
N LEU A 115 3.57 7.42 -1.23
CA LEU A 115 4.15 8.37 -2.17
C LEU A 115 3.03 9.17 -2.81
N THR A 116 3.23 10.45 -3.01
CA THR A 116 2.25 11.36 -3.58
C THR A 116 2.89 12.21 -4.66
N ILE A 117 2.24 12.25 -5.81
CA ILE A 117 2.65 13.05 -6.96
C ILE A 117 2.08 14.45 -6.79
N TYR A 118 2.94 15.46 -6.97
CA TYR A 118 2.57 16.87 -6.93
C TYR A 118 2.89 17.53 -8.26
N LYS A 119 1.95 18.35 -8.74
CA LYS A 119 2.17 19.30 -9.82
C LYS A 119 2.69 20.60 -9.23
N ILE A 120 3.81 21.09 -9.75
CA ILE A 120 4.48 22.32 -9.36
C ILE A 120 4.40 23.28 -10.53
N ASP A 121 3.61 24.34 -10.36
CA ASP A 121 3.53 25.44 -11.32
C ASP A 121 4.37 26.61 -10.81
N GLU A 122 5.27 27.12 -11.65
CA GLU A 122 6.13 28.26 -11.33
C GLU A 122 5.80 29.46 -12.22
N LYS A 123 5.76 30.64 -11.60
CA LYS A 123 5.66 31.92 -12.29
C LYS A 123 6.77 32.85 -11.81
N SER A 124 7.66 33.26 -12.72
CA SER A 124 8.72 34.22 -12.45
C SER A 124 8.55 35.45 -13.35
N ASP A 125 8.66 36.66 -12.80
CA ASP A 125 8.67 37.95 -13.52
C ASP A 125 7.77 38.03 -14.78
N ASN A 126 6.51 37.58 -14.64
CA ASN A 126 5.45 37.54 -15.66
C ASN A 126 5.49 36.42 -16.73
N LYS A 127 6.39 35.44 -16.62
CA LYS A 127 6.40 34.23 -17.44
C LYS A 127 5.95 33.02 -16.63
N ALA A 128 5.01 32.27 -17.17
CA ALA A 128 4.66 30.95 -16.65
C ALA A 128 5.68 29.94 -17.17
N GLU A 129 6.35 29.24 -16.26
CA GLU A 129 7.22 28.13 -16.62
C GLU A 129 6.37 26.86 -16.83
N PRO A 130 6.85 25.89 -17.65
CA PRO A 130 6.18 24.62 -17.79
C PRO A 130 6.01 23.93 -16.43
N SER A 131 4.82 23.36 -16.21
CA SER A 131 4.54 22.57 -15.02
C SER A 131 5.52 21.42 -14.87
N LYS A 132 6.01 21.21 -13.64
CA LYS A 132 6.85 20.07 -13.28
C LYS A 132 6.12 19.15 -12.32
N TYR A 133 6.45 17.88 -12.34
CA TYR A 133 5.89 16.89 -11.43
C TYR A 133 7.00 16.38 -10.51
N LYS A 134 6.71 16.29 -9.21
CA LYS A 134 7.64 15.79 -8.20
C LYS A 134 6.93 14.80 -7.30
N VAL A 135 7.68 13.85 -6.75
CA VAL A 135 7.16 12.86 -5.81
C VAL A 135 7.63 13.24 -4.41
N TYR A 136 6.68 13.35 -3.49
CA TYR A 136 6.95 13.48 -2.06
C TYR A 136 6.26 12.36 -1.33
N GLY A 137 6.74 12.02 -0.15
CA GLY A 137 6.12 10.96 0.64
C GLY A 137 7.04 10.50 1.75
N TYR A 138 6.67 9.36 2.32
CA TYR A 138 7.44 8.73 3.39
C TYR A 138 7.64 7.25 3.10
N SER A 139 8.83 6.76 3.43
CA SER A 139 9.23 5.35 3.32
C SER A 139 9.58 4.76 4.70
N GLY A 140 9.63 3.42 4.77
CA GLY A 140 9.91 2.71 6.02
C GLY A 140 8.82 2.86 7.08
N LEU A 141 7.60 3.19 6.66
CA LEU A 141 6.43 3.36 7.53
C LEU A 141 6.00 2.02 8.12
N THR A 142 5.51 2.06 9.36
CA THR A 142 4.95 0.91 10.07
C THR A 142 3.61 1.29 10.68
N LEU A 143 2.71 0.32 10.85
CA LEU A 143 1.45 0.51 11.55
C LEU A 143 1.56 0.12 13.02
N LYS A 144 0.98 0.94 13.88
CA LYS A 144 0.66 0.61 15.26
C LYS A 144 -0.82 0.92 15.49
N ASN A 145 -1.62 -0.11 15.77
CA ASN A 145 -3.08 0.00 15.90
C ASN A 145 -3.71 0.71 14.68
N ASP A 146 -3.38 0.24 13.47
CA ASP A 146 -3.84 0.80 12.19
C ASP A 146 -3.48 2.28 11.94
N LYS A 147 -2.48 2.82 12.65
CA LYS A 147 -2.00 4.20 12.50
C LYS A 147 -0.52 4.25 12.21
N VAL A 148 -0.12 5.25 11.42
CA VAL A 148 1.27 5.69 11.30
C VAL A 148 1.56 6.68 12.42
N ASP A 149 2.69 6.53 13.10
CA ASP A 149 3.17 7.54 14.05
C ASP A 149 3.80 8.73 13.30
N ILE A 150 2.95 9.64 12.84
CA ILE A 150 3.35 10.83 12.08
C ILE A 150 4.30 11.71 12.89
N SER A 151 4.15 11.75 14.22
CA SER A 151 4.97 12.58 15.10
C SER A 151 6.43 12.13 15.17
N SER A 152 6.69 10.86 14.85
CA SER A 152 8.03 10.29 14.76
C SER A 152 8.71 10.50 13.41
N LEU A 153 7.97 10.95 12.38
CA LEU A 153 8.52 11.10 11.04
C LEU A 153 9.53 12.23 10.98
N SER A 154 10.70 11.92 10.43
CA SER A 154 11.81 12.84 10.27
C SER A 154 12.25 12.94 8.80
N SER A 155 13.30 13.72 8.53
CA SER A 155 13.92 13.79 7.21
C SER A 155 14.40 12.42 6.71
N ASP A 156 14.78 11.51 7.60
CA ASP A 156 15.26 10.17 7.25
C ASP A 156 14.14 9.28 6.69
N ASN A 157 12.89 9.59 7.03
CA ASN A 157 11.73 8.89 6.51
C ASN A 157 11.23 9.47 5.19
N LYS A 158 11.69 10.67 4.80
CA LYS A 158 11.21 11.32 3.57
C LYS A 158 11.66 10.51 2.37
N TYR A 159 10.73 10.24 1.47
CA TYR A 159 11.08 9.74 0.15
C TYR A 159 11.91 10.81 -0.57
N SER A 160 13.15 10.48 -0.89
CA SER A 160 14.11 11.38 -1.53
C SER A 160 14.33 10.93 -2.96
N ASP A 161 13.51 11.46 -3.87
CA ASP A 161 13.88 11.53 -5.27
C ASP A 161 13.88 13.01 -5.67
N TYR A 162 15.08 13.60 -5.78
CA TYR A 162 15.26 15.01 -6.16
C TYR A 162 14.90 15.26 -7.64
N GLN A 163 14.43 14.23 -8.35
CA GLN A 163 14.01 14.33 -9.73
C GLN A 163 12.72 15.13 -9.90
N SER A 164 12.65 15.82 -11.04
CA SER A 164 11.44 16.45 -11.53
C SER A 164 11.12 15.91 -12.91
N PHE A 165 9.85 15.63 -13.14
CA PHE A 165 9.33 15.00 -14.34
C PHE A 165 8.45 15.98 -15.13
N ASN A 166 8.23 15.72 -16.42
CA ASN A 166 7.41 16.59 -17.28
C ASN A 166 5.94 16.16 -17.32
N SER A 167 5.62 14.95 -16.86
CA SER A 167 4.24 14.44 -16.80
C SER A 167 4.04 13.42 -15.69
N ILE A 168 2.78 13.20 -15.30
CA ILE A 168 2.40 12.13 -14.37
C ILE A 168 2.80 10.75 -14.91
N GLN A 169 2.72 10.54 -16.23
CA GLN A 169 3.08 9.26 -16.84
C GLN A 169 4.58 8.96 -16.65
N GLU A 170 5.46 9.94 -16.87
CA GLU A 170 6.90 9.79 -16.63
C GLU A 170 7.21 9.44 -15.16
N VAL A 171 6.51 10.08 -14.22
CA VAL A 171 6.61 9.75 -12.79
C VAL A 171 6.23 8.28 -12.56
N LEU A 172 5.11 7.84 -13.13
CA LEU A 172 4.63 6.47 -12.95
C LEU A 172 5.54 5.43 -13.58
N ASP A 173 6.11 5.70 -14.75
CA ASP A 173 7.03 4.78 -15.41
C ASP A 173 8.33 4.64 -14.61
N SER A 174 8.82 5.75 -14.04
CA SER A 174 9.94 5.74 -13.09
C SER A 174 9.60 4.94 -11.83
N LEU A 175 8.50 5.28 -11.14
CA LEU A 175 8.08 4.60 -9.92
C LEU A 175 7.81 3.10 -10.14
N LYS A 176 7.27 2.68 -11.29
CA LYS A 176 7.02 1.27 -11.60
C LYS A 176 8.30 0.48 -11.90
N THR A 177 9.36 1.16 -12.30
CA THR A 177 10.68 0.53 -12.49
C THR A 177 11.23 0.05 -11.15
N ASP A 178 11.13 0.89 -10.12
CA ASP A 178 11.61 0.57 -8.76
C ASP A 178 10.57 -0.22 -7.95
N TYR A 179 9.28 0.05 -8.18
CA TYR A 179 8.14 -0.49 -7.45
C TYR A 179 7.08 -1.05 -8.40
N PRO A 180 7.29 -2.24 -8.99
CA PRO A 180 6.35 -2.85 -9.92
C PRO A 180 4.95 -3.08 -9.35
N SER A 181 4.83 -3.21 -8.02
CA SER A 181 3.57 -3.42 -7.30
C SER A 181 2.95 -2.13 -6.74
N ILE A 182 3.36 -0.96 -7.24
CA ILE A 182 2.77 0.32 -6.82
C ILE A 182 1.26 0.33 -7.12
N SER A 183 0.47 0.74 -6.12
CA SER A 183 -0.99 0.79 -6.22
C SER A 183 -1.50 2.18 -5.86
N LYS A 184 -2.53 2.65 -6.56
CA LYS A 184 -3.14 3.95 -6.28
C LYS A 184 -3.96 3.87 -5.00
N ILE A 185 -3.86 4.90 -4.16
CA ILE A 185 -4.69 5.08 -2.97
C ILE A 185 -5.94 5.84 -3.40
N ASN A 186 -7.12 5.30 -3.07
CA ASN A 186 -8.42 5.90 -3.36
C ASN A 186 -8.89 6.82 -2.24
#